data_AF-A0A2S9FNI3-F1
#
_entry.id   AF-A0A2S9FNI3-F1
#
_cell.length_a   1.000
_cell.length_b   1.000
_cell.length_c   1.000
_cell.angle_alpha   90.00
_cell.angle_beta   90.00
_cell.angle_gamma   90.00
#
_symmetry.space_group_name_H-M   'P 1'
#
loop_
_entity.id
_entity.type
_entity.pdbx_description
1 polymer ?
#
loop_
_entity_poly.entity_id
_entity_poly.type
_entity_poly.pdbx_seq_one_letter_code
_entity_poly.pdbx_strand_id
1 'polypeptide(L)'
;WASEIYADLGLRFDGARAETISEATAALADVRQDAALMLHDEHRDVDDVVDFLKRWLLVNDERARQMLRFLSSPLWRAYTSTYVEGYRLLRGWLDARPDGVTLTERFGTLLDEPLIPSSLRAA
;
A
#
# COMPACT_ATOMS: atom_id res chain seq x y z
N TRP A 1 -6.77 -10.18 -17.99
CA TRP A 1 -5.41 -9.68 -18.32
C TRP A 1 -4.30 -10.45 -17.60
N ALA A 2 -4.12 -10.35 -16.27
CA ALA A 2 -2.97 -11.01 -15.60
C ALA A 2 -2.99 -12.54 -15.75
N SER A 3 -4.15 -13.19 -15.64
CA SER A 3 -4.29 -14.63 -15.91
C SER A 3 -3.92 -15.03 -17.33
N GLU A 4 -4.18 -14.19 -18.33
CA GLU A 4 -3.86 -14.46 -19.74
C GLU A 4 -2.35 -14.39 -19.95
N ILE A 5 -1.72 -13.30 -19.47
CA ILE A 5 -0.26 -13.13 -19.55
C ILE A 5 0.48 -14.25 -18.82
N TYR A 6 0.01 -14.66 -17.64
CA TYR A 6 0.64 -15.74 -16.88
C TYR A 6 0.40 -17.11 -17.52
N ALA A 7 -0.73 -17.34 -18.18
CA ALA A 7 -0.98 -18.58 -18.93
C ALA A 7 0.02 -18.74 -20.09
N ASP A 8 0.39 -17.65 -20.77
CA ASP A 8 1.43 -17.66 -21.81
C ASP A 8 2.81 -18.07 -21.27
N LEU A 9 3.03 -17.91 -19.96
CA LEU A 9 4.24 -18.34 -19.25
C LEU A 9 4.08 -19.74 -18.60
N GLY A 10 2.96 -20.43 -18.82
CA GLY A 10 2.66 -21.74 -18.22
C GLY A 10 2.31 -21.68 -16.73
N LEU A 11 2.01 -20.49 -16.20
CA LEU A 11 1.68 -20.28 -14.79
C LEU A 11 0.15 -20.29 -14.58
N ARG A 12 -0.31 -20.98 -13.54
CA ARG A 12 -1.71 -20.97 -13.15
C ARG A 12 -1.99 -19.82 -12.19
N PHE A 13 -2.81 -18.86 -12.60
CA PHE A 13 -3.19 -17.70 -11.79
C PHE A 13 -4.69 -17.41 -11.87
N ASP A 14 -5.36 -17.36 -10.72
CA ASP A 14 -6.78 -17.01 -10.60
C ASP A 14 -6.92 -15.49 -10.42
N GLY A 15 -7.09 -14.78 -11.54
CA GLY A 15 -7.11 -13.32 -11.58
C GLY A 15 -8.32 -12.72 -10.86
N ALA A 16 -9.51 -13.28 -11.08
CA ALA A 16 -10.74 -12.80 -10.44
C ALA A 16 -10.66 -12.91 -8.90
N ARG A 17 -10.12 -14.03 -8.40
CA ARG A 17 -9.87 -14.19 -6.96
C ARG A 17 -8.82 -13.20 -6.46
N ALA A 18 -7.73 -12.99 -7.20
CA ALA A 18 -6.69 -12.05 -6.81
C ALA A 18 -7.21 -10.61 -6.74
N GLU A 19 -8.05 -10.19 -7.70
CA GLU A 19 -8.71 -8.88 -7.71
C GLU A 19 -9.64 -8.71 -6.51
N THR A 20 -10.50 -9.72 -6.24
CA THR A 20 -11.40 -9.70 -5.08
C THR A 20 -10.64 -9.54 -3.76
N ILE A 21 -9.54 -10.29 -3.59
CA ILE A 21 -8.69 -10.20 -2.39
C ILE A 21 -7.99 -8.84 -2.31
N SER A 22 -7.49 -8.32 -3.43
CA SER A 22 -6.83 -7.02 -3.51
C SER A 22 -7.78 -5.90 -3.06
N GLU A 23 -9.01 -5.89 -3.57
CA GLU A 23 -10.04 -4.92 -3.16
C GLU A 23 -10.39 -5.05 -1.68
N ALA A 24 -10.64 -6.28 -1.21
CA ALA A 24 -11.01 -6.52 0.19
C ALA A 24 -9.89 -6.12 1.18
N THR A 25 -8.63 -6.23 0.77
CA THR A 25 -7.47 -5.88 1.60
C THR A 25 -7.00 -4.44 1.43
N ALA A 26 -7.53 -3.69 0.46
CA ALA A 26 -7.12 -2.30 0.20
C ALA A 26 -7.31 -1.39 1.42
N ALA A 27 -8.38 -1.60 2.19
CA ALA A 27 -8.65 -0.85 3.42
C ALA A 27 -7.66 -1.17 4.56
N LEU A 28 -6.88 -2.26 4.45
CA LEU A 28 -5.87 -2.65 5.43
C LEU A 28 -4.50 -2.04 5.14
N ALA A 29 -4.36 -1.25 4.06
CA ALA A 29 -3.09 -0.62 3.69
C ALA A 29 -2.53 0.27 4.81
N ASP A 30 -3.42 0.98 5.51
CA ASP A 30 -3.06 1.98 6.52
C ASP A 30 -2.62 1.36 7.86
N VAL A 31 -2.94 0.08 8.10
CA VAL A 31 -2.65 -0.61 9.36
C VAL A 31 -1.16 -0.59 9.72
N ARG A 32 -0.26 -0.63 8.73
CA ARG A 32 1.18 -0.52 9.00
C ARG A 32 1.57 0.87 9.49
N GLN A 33 0.92 1.90 8.95
CA GLN A 33 1.11 3.29 9.36
C GLN A 33 0.51 3.52 10.75
N ASP A 34 -0.67 3.00 11.03
CA ASP A 34 -1.27 3.04 12.38
C ASP A 34 -0.39 2.36 13.41
N ALA A 35 0.15 1.18 13.10
CA ALA A 35 1.11 0.50 13.97
C ALA A 35 2.39 1.33 14.20
N ALA A 36 2.83 2.12 13.22
CA ALA A 36 3.97 3.02 13.37
C ALA A 36 3.62 4.20 14.30
N LEU A 37 2.42 4.76 14.20
CA LEU A 37 1.93 5.82 15.09
C LEU A 37 1.79 5.30 16.53
N MET A 38 1.16 4.13 16.69
CA MET A 38 1.05 3.45 17.98
C MET A 38 2.41 3.27 18.65
N LEU A 39 3.43 2.87 17.88
CA LEU A 39 4.76 2.62 18.42
C LEU A 39 5.55 3.90 18.73
N HIS A 40 5.56 4.88 17.81
CA HIS A 40 6.50 6.02 17.88
C HIS A 40 5.88 7.30 18.44
N ASP A 41 4.59 7.53 18.22
CA ASP A 41 3.90 8.75 18.67
C ASP A 41 3.14 8.48 19.98
N GLU A 42 2.37 7.40 20.01
CA GLU A 42 1.58 7.01 21.19
C GLU A 42 2.39 6.25 22.25
N HIS A 43 3.61 5.80 21.91
CA HIS A 43 4.50 5.05 22.79
C HIS A 43 3.85 3.79 23.43
N ARG A 44 2.99 3.10 22.67
CA ARG A 44 2.32 1.89 23.13
C ARG A 44 3.30 0.73 23.32
N ASP A 45 2.90 -0.23 24.17
CA ASP A 45 3.69 -1.44 24.40
C ASP A 45 3.88 -2.24 23.11
N VAL A 46 5.03 -2.90 23.01
CA VAL A 46 5.41 -3.67 21.82
C VAL A 46 4.45 -4.83 21.56
N ASP A 47 4.03 -5.56 22.60
CA ASP A 47 3.13 -6.70 22.43
C ASP A 47 1.72 -6.24 22.02
N ASP A 48 1.29 -5.06 22.48
CA ASP A 48 0.08 -4.37 22.04
C ASP A 48 0.10 -4.06 20.52
N VAL A 49 1.24 -3.57 20.01
CA VAL A 49 1.44 -3.29 18.57
C VAL A 49 1.48 -4.60 17.77
N VAL A 50 2.11 -5.64 18.30
CA VAL A 50 2.14 -6.98 17.66
C VAL A 50 0.73 -7.56 17.56
N ASP A 51 -0.07 -7.47 18.61
CA ASP A 51 -1.45 -7.98 18.60
C ASP A 51 -2.36 -7.19 17.68
N PHE A 52 -2.16 -5.87 17.56
CA PHE A 52 -2.83 -5.04 16.56
C PHE A 52 -2.51 -5.51 15.13
N LEU A 53 -1.22 -5.71 14.82
CA LEU A 53 -0.78 -6.19 13.49
C LEU A 53 -1.36 -7.58 13.17
N LYS A 54 -1.34 -8.51 14.13
CA LYS A 54 -1.92 -9.86 13.96
C LYS A 54 -3.40 -9.80 13.63
N ARG A 55 -4.16 -9.00 14.39
CA ARG A 55 -5.60 -8.84 14.24
C ARG A 55 -5.97 -8.28 12.87
N TRP A 56 -5.32 -7.21 12.45
CA TRP A 56 -5.77 -6.46 11.27
C TRP A 56 -5.10 -6.90 9.97
N LEU A 57 -3.87 -7.39 10.00
CA LEU A 57 -3.19 -7.90 8.80
C LEU A 57 -3.32 -9.41 8.61
N LEU A 58 -4.02 -10.08 9.54
CA LEU A 58 -4.26 -11.53 9.50
C LEU A 58 -2.95 -12.33 9.40
N VAL A 59 -1.92 -11.86 10.12
CA VAL A 59 -0.59 -12.48 10.14
C VAL A 59 -0.33 -13.22 11.45
N ASN A 60 0.58 -14.18 11.42
CA ASN A 60 1.03 -14.88 12.61
C ASN A 60 2.00 -14.03 13.46
N ASP A 61 2.30 -14.51 14.67
CA ASP A 61 3.15 -13.81 15.64
C ASP A 61 4.57 -13.54 15.10
N GLU A 62 5.17 -14.55 14.47
CA GLU A 62 6.50 -14.43 13.86
C GLU A 62 6.56 -13.29 12.83
N ARG A 63 5.58 -13.24 11.93
CA ARG A 63 5.48 -12.20 10.91
C ARG A 63 5.19 -10.84 11.52
N ALA A 64 4.30 -10.74 12.50
CA ALA A 64 4.03 -9.48 13.19
C ALA A 64 5.27 -8.92 13.90
N ARG A 65 6.05 -9.78 14.58
CA ARG A 65 7.32 -9.37 15.21
C ARG A 65 8.39 -8.98 14.18
N GLN A 66 8.42 -9.64 13.01
CA GLN A 66 9.29 -9.21 11.90
C GLN A 66 8.89 -7.84 11.34
N MET A 67 7.58 -7.59 11.21
CA MET A 67 7.08 -6.29 10.77
C MET A 67 7.41 -5.20 11.79
N LEU A 68 7.25 -5.49 13.09
CA LEU A 68 7.65 -4.58 14.16
C LEU A 68 9.13 -4.18 14.05
N ARG A 69 10.05 -5.15 13.80
CA ARG A 69 11.48 -4.83 13.59
C ARG A 69 11.70 -3.80 12.48
N PHE A 70 10.91 -3.87 11.41
CA PHE A 70 10.97 -2.90 10.32
C PHE A 70 10.45 -1.53 10.77
N LEU A 71 9.30 -1.50 11.45
CA LEU A 71 8.69 -0.28 11.98
C LEU A 71 9.58 0.41 13.02
N SER A 72 10.32 -0.33 13.84
CA SER A 72 11.24 0.22 14.84
C SER A 72 12.55 0.75 14.25
N SER A 73 12.87 0.43 12.98
CA SER A 73 14.15 0.82 12.39
C SER A 73 14.20 2.33 12.10
N PRO A 74 15.22 3.08 12.58
CA PRO A 74 15.37 4.50 12.28
C PRO A 74 15.49 4.81 10.79
N LEU A 75 16.08 3.91 10.01
CA LEU A 75 16.26 4.05 8.57
C LEU A 75 14.97 3.76 7.80
N TRP A 76 14.25 2.71 8.20
CA TRP A 76 13.14 2.19 7.41
C TRP A 76 11.77 2.73 7.85
N ARG A 77 11.63 3.25 9.08
CA ARG A 77 10.33 3.68 9.60
C ARG A 77 9.63 4.73 8.76
N ALA A 78 10.39 5.62 8.11
CA ALA A 78 9.83 6.64 7.22
C ALA A 78 9.22 6.04 5.94
N TYR A 79 9.72 4.89 5.48
CA TYR A 79 9.21 4.26 4.26
C TYR A 79 7.77 3.76 4.41
N THR A 80 7.37 3.30 5.60
CA THR A 80 5.98 2.87 5.83
C THR A 80 4.99 3.95 5.43
N SER A 81 5.21 5.19 5.90
CA SER A 81 4.34 6.32 5.56
C SER A 81 4.45 6.74 4.10
N THR A 82 5.65 6.73 3.49
CA THR A 82 5.76 7.13 2.08
C THR A 82 5.06 6.18 1.11
N TYR A 83 5.05 4.87 1.39
CA TYR A 83 4.32 3.91 0.57
C TYR A 83 2.80 4.06 0.73
N VAL A 84 2.31 4.14 1.97
CA VAL A 84 0.88 4.27 2.27
C VAL A 84 0.33 5.59 1.71
N GLU A 85 0.94 6.71 2.10
CA GLU A 85 0.51 8.04 1.65
C GLU A 85 0.73 8.27 0.15
N GLY A 86 1.81 7.72 -0.41
CA GLY A 86 2.08 7.77 -1.84
C GLY A 86 1.01 7.06 -2.65
N TYR A 87 0.60 5.86 -2.21
CA TYR A 87 -0.48 5.12 -2.86
C TYR A 87 -1.81 5.88 -2.79
N ARG A 88 -2.14 6.41 -1.61
CA ARG A 88 -3.36 7.21 -1.39
C ARG A 88 -3.39 8.45 -2.29
N LEU A 89 -2.27 9.18 -2.37
CA LEU A 89 -2.13 10.36 -3.23
C LEU A 89 -2.32 10.01 -4.70
N LEU A 90 -1.57 9.02 -5.20
CA LEU A 90 -1.59 8.67 -6.62
C LEU A 90 -2.93 8.07 -7.04
N ARG A 91 -3.55 7.22 -6.21
CA ARG A 91 -4.88 6.68 -6.49
C ARG A 91 -5.91 7.80 -6.62
N GLY A 92 -5.96 8.73 -5.66
CA GLY A 92 -6.88 9.86 -5.73
C GLY A 92 -6.68 10.73 -6.99
N TRP A 93 -5.42 10.97 -7.37
CA TRP A 93 -5.09 11.75 -8.58
C TRP A 93 -5.42 11.02 -9.90
N LEU A 94 -5.27 9.69 -9.94
CA LEU A 94 -5.64 8.85 -11.08
C LEU A 94 -7.16 8.73 -11.22
N ASP A 95 -7.87 8.64 -10.10
CA ASP A 95 -9.33 8.56 -10.06
C ASP A 95 -9.97 9.90 -10.48
N ALA A 96 -9.36 11.03 -10.11
CA ALA A 96 -9.76 12.39 -10.49
C ALA A 96 -9.33 12.80 -11.92
N ARG A 97 -9.06 11.85 -12.82
CA ARG A 97 -8.68 12.16 -14.20
C ARG A 97 -9.81 12.92 -14.93
N PRO A 98 -9.49 13.87 -15.85
CA PRO A 98 -10.48 14.57 -16.64
C PRO A 98 -11.31 13.64 -17.53
N ASP A 99 -12.53 14.07 -17.86
CA ASP A 99 -13.38 13.38 -18.81
C ASP A 99 -12.68 13.22 -20.17
N GLY A 100 -12.79 12.04 -20.76
CA GLY A 100 -12.14 11.70 -22.02
C GLY A 100 -10.67 11.27 -21.89
N VAL A 101 -10.05 11.39 -20.71
CA VAL A 101 -8.70 10.87 -20.44
C VAL A 101 -8.80 9.45 -19.87
N THR A 102 -8.11 8.50 -20.50
CA THR A 102 -8.04 7.12 -20.02
C THR A 102 -7.11 6.99 -18.81
N LEU A 103 -7.29 5.94 -18.02
CA LEU A 103 -6.41 5.65 -16.88
C LEU A 103 -4.95 5.48 -17.34
N THR A 104 -4.73 4.81 -18.47
CA THR A 104 -3.38 4.56 -19.02
C THR A 104 -2.70 5.86 -19.44
N GLU A 105 -3.40 6.77 -20.12
CA GLU A 105 -2.86 8.08 -20.51
C GLU A 105 -2.49 8.91 -19.27
N ARG A 106 -3.39 8.96 -18.28
CA ARG A 106 -3.16 9.67 -17.02
C ARG A 106 -1.96 9.07 -16.26
N PHE A 107 -1.84 7.75 -16.23
CA PHE A 107 -0.70 7.06 -15.63
C PHE A 107 0.61 7.32 -16.38
N GLY A 108 0.58 7.41 -17.70
CA GLY A 108 1.75 7.77 -18.52
C GLY A 108 2.40 9.09 -18.09
N THR A 109 1.61 10.10 -17.73
CA THR A 109 2.14 11.38 -17.21
C THR A 109 3.02 11.19 -15.97
N LEU A 110 2.70 10.23 -15.07
CA LEU A 110 3.53 9.95 -13.90
C LEU A 110 4.90 9.34 -14.26
N LEU A 111 5.01 8.71 -15.43
CA LEU A 111 6.25 8.10 -15.92
C LEU A 111 7.09 9.08 -16.73
N ASP A 112 6.44 9.98 -17.46
CA ASP A 112 7.09 10.89 -18.39
C ASP A 112 7.47 12.23 -17.76
N GLU A 113 6.75 12.67 -16.72
CA GLU A 113 6.97 13.98 -16.08
C GLU A 113 7.60 13.88 -14.68
N PRO A 114 8.51 14.80 -14.31
CA PRO A 114 9.15 14.83 -12.99
C PRO A 114 8.24 15.45 -11.92
N LEU A 115 7.07 14.85 -11.70
CA LEU A 115 6.07 15.36 -10.78
C LEU A 115 6.49 15.15 -9.32
N ILE A 116 6.23 16.16 -8.49
CA ILE A 116 6.44 16.10 -7.03
C ILE A 116 5.10 16.03 -6.30
N PRO A 117 5.04 15.48 -5.07
CA PRO A 117 3.77 15.30 -4.35
C PRO A 117 2.91 16.57 -4.23
N SER A 118 3.52 17.74 -4.07
CA SER A 118 2.79 19.01 -3.99
C SER A 118 2.08 19.38 -5.30
N SER A 119 2.63 19.00 -6.45
CA SER A 119 2.02 19.25 -7.76
C SER A 119 0.78 18.39 -7.99
N LEU A 120 0.71 17.22 -7.34
CA LEU A 120 -0.41 16.29 -7.47
C LEU A 120 -1.57 16.61 -6.52
N ARG A 121 -1.30 17.25 -5.38
CA ARG A 121 -2.33 17.62 -4.37
C ARG A 121 -3.20 18.80 -4.78
N ALA A 122 -2.75 19.61 -5.73
CA ALA A 122 -3.44 20.82 -6.19
C ALA A 122 -4.32 20.60 -7.43
N ALA A 123 -4.40 19.35 -7.92
CA ALA A 123 -5.10 18.94 -9.14
C ALA A 123 -6.45 18.27 -8.84
#